data_AF-A0A1G8DPF7-F1
#
_entry.id   AF-A0A1G8DPF7-F1
#
_cell.length_a   1.000
_cell.length_b   1.000
_cell.length_c   1.000
_cell.angle_alpha   90.00
_cell.angle_beta   90.00
_cell.angle_gamma   90.00
#
_symmetry.space_group_name_H-M   'P 1'
#
loop_
_entity.id
_entity.type
_entity.pdbx_description
1 polymer ?
#
loop_
_entity_poly.entity_id
_entity_poly.type
_entity_poly.pdbx_seq_one_letter_code
_entity_poly.pdbx_strand_id
1 'polypeptide(L)'
;MSTPPSAESSPPPLDATPAHALGDFIRAHRERLSPQAVGLPPGPRRRTPGLRREEVAQLCGVSPTWYTWIEQGRPVSASADALARIAVALQLSRAERAYLFELAAQRDPAEPDPAAADAPATLLETVQLVNAPAYVLDRQWNALAWNERAADLFVGWLDGTHDRNLLRFTFTEPAARELIVDWETRARRLAAEFRADSIRHLSDAPTRGLIDTLTSTSDAFARFWASQDVGEREGGRREFNHPRDGRVVYDQITFKPAHREDLKLVVLVRE
;
A
#
# COMPACT_ATOMS: atom_id res chain seq x y z
N MET A 1 59.27 6.48 23.17
CA MET A 1 58.34 5.69 22.35
C MET A 1 56.94 6.09 22.74
N SER A 2 56.27 6.89 21.92
CA SER A 2 54.86 7.21 22.10
C SER A 2 54.16 6.98 20.76
N THR A 3 53.38 5.90 20.72
CA THR A 3 52.54 5.50 19.60
C THR A 3 51.38 6.50 19.48
N PRO A 4 51.02 7.01 18.29
CA PRO A 4 49.80 7.79 18.13
C PRO A 4 48.58 6.87 18.17
N PRO A 5 47.42 7.33 18.68
CA PRO A 5 46.20 6.54 18.66
C PRO A 5 45.66 6.44 17.23
N SER A 6 45.27 5.22 16.87
CA SER A 6 44.57 4.88 15.64
C SER A 6 43.31 5.72 15.46
N ALA A 7 43.15 6.32 14.28
CA ALA A 7 41.92 6.95 13.87
C ALA A 7 40.83 5.87 13.72
N GLU A 8 39.91 5.81 14.68
CA GLU A 8 38.65 5.10 14.50
C GLU A 8 37.87 5.78 13.37
N SER A 9 37.67 5.06 12.27
CA SER A 9 36.82 5.48 11.18
C SER A 9 35.37 5.55 11.68
N SER A 10 34.86 6.76 11.88
CA SER A 10 33.44 6.96 12.16
C SER A 10 32.59 6.34 11.04
N PRO A 11 31.52 5.59 11.36
CA PRO A 11 30.56 5.16 10.35
C PRO A 11 29.95 6.40 9.69
N PRO A 12 29.65 6.37 8.37
CA PRO A 12 29.05 7.52 7.71
C PRO A 12 27.69 7.84 8.33
N PRO A 13 27.31 9.13 8.41
CA PRO A 13 26.04 9.54 9.02
C PRO A 13 24.85 9.02 8.22
N LEU A 14 23.76 8.71 8.94
CA LEU A 14 22.46 8.23 8.42
C LEU A 14 21.67 9.31 7.64
N ASP A 15 22.36 10.19 6.89
CA ASP A 15 21.75 11.23 6.04
C ASP A 15 21.50 10.71 4.61
N ALA A 16 21.05 9.47 4.46
CA ALA A 16 20.70 8.93 3.16
C ALA A 16 19.28 9.36 2.78
N THR A 17 19.15 10.37 1.93
CA THR A 17 17.87 10.62 1.24
C THR A 17 17.47 9.37 0.45
N PRO A 18 16.16 9.13 0.19
CA PRO A 18 15.73 7.98 -0.61
C PRO A 18 16.47 7.86 -1.95
N ALA A 19 16.79 9.00 -2.58
CA ALA A 19 17.58 9.04 -3.81
C ALA A 19 19.03 8.55 -3.62
N HIS A 20 19.71 8.92 -2.53
CA HIS A 20 21.05 8.39 -2.23
C HIS A 20 21.00 6.90 -1.88
N ALA A 21 20.02 6.47 -1.09
CA ALA A 21 19.82 5.05 -0.78
C ALA A 21 19.58 4.21 -2.05
N LEU A 22 18.77 4.73 -2.99
CA LEU A 22 18.57 4.13 -4.31
C LEU A 22 19.88 4.02 -5.10
N GLY A 23 20.65 5.10 -5.15
CA GLY A 23 21.93 5.14 -5.85
C GLY A 23 22.96 4.17 -5.27
N ASP A 24 23.07 4.10 -3.96
CA ASP A 24 23.97 3.18 -3.26
C ASP A 24 23.54 1.72 -3.41
N PHE A 25 22.24 1.44 -3.38
CA PHE A 25 21.69 0.12 -3.65
C PHE A 25 22.06 -0.37 -5.06
N ILE A 26 21.81 0.46 -6.08
CA ILE A 26 22.16 0.16 -7.48
C ILE A 26 23.66 -0.05 -7.65
N ARG A 27 24.48 0.83 -7.05
CA ARG A 27 25.95 0.73 -7.08
C ARG A 27 26.43 -0.59 -6.48
N ALA A 28 25.92 -0.96 -5.31
CA ALA A 28 26.32 -2.17 -4.59
C ALA A 28 25.99 -3.46 -5.37
N HIS A 29 24.88 -3.49 -6.13
CA HIS A 29 24.53 -4.64 -6.96
C HIS A 29 25.35 -4.68 -8.26
N ARG A 30 25.57 -3.51 -8.88
CA ARG A 30 26.43 -3.39 -10.07
C ARG A 30 27.85 -3.91 -9.81
N GLU A 31 28.44 -3.55 -8.67
CA GLU A 31 29.83 -3.89 -8.35
C GLU A 31 30.02 -5.37 -7.96
N ARG A 32 28.93 -6.05 -7.58
CA ARG A 32 28.91 -7.50 -7.30
C ARG A 32 28.77 -8.35 -8.56
N LEU A 33 28.11 -7.84 -9.61
CA LEU A 33 27.80 -8.62 -10.80
C LEU A 33 28.97 -8.67 -11.78
N SER A 34 29.38 -9.87 -12.21
CA SER A 34 30.46 -10.01 -13.19
C SER A 34 29.94 -9.74 -14.61
N PRO A 35 30.78 -9.22 -15.53
CA PRO A 35 30.42 -9.08 -16.94
C PRO A 35 29.92 -10.37 -17.57
N GLN A 36 30.56 -11.49 -17.24
CA GLN A 36 30.20 -12.80 -17.79
C GLN A 36 28.81 -13.26 -17.34
N ALA A 37 28.39 -12.93 -16.11
CA ALA A 37 27.06 -13.27 -15.61
C ALA A 37 25.93 -12.65 -16.43
N VAL A 38 26.20 -11.51 -17.09
CA VAL A 38 25.25 -10.80 -17.97
C VAL A 38 25.58 -10.94 -19.45
N GLY A 39 26.42 -11.91 -19.82
CA GLY A 39 26.77 -12.21 -21.22
C GLY A 39 27.74 -11.21 -21.86
N LEU A 40 28.41 -10.37 -21.08
CA LEU A 40 29.43 -9.45 -21.56
C LEU A 40 30.84 -10.08 -21.50
N PRO A 41 31.73 -9.77 -22.46
CA PRO A 41 33.08 -10.31 -22.46
C PRO A 41 33.90 -9.79 -21.27
N PRO A 42 34.85 -10.60 -20.75
CA PRO A 42 35.86 -10.14 -19.81
C PRO A 42 36.77 -9.13 -20.53
N GLY A 43 36.42 -7.85 -20.42
CA GLY A 43 37.22 -6.75 -20.99
C GLY A 43 38.64 -6.69 -20.40
N PRO A 44 39.53 -5.86 -20.98
CA PRO A 44 40.94 -5.74 -20.55
C PRO A 44 41.05 -5.27 -19.08
N ARG A 45 42.23 -5.48 -18.44
CA ARG A 45 42.55 -5.20 -17.02
C ARG A 45 41.63 -4.13 -16.40
N ARG A 46 40.63 -4.59 -15.64
CA ARG A 46 39.59 -3.73 -15.05
C ARG A 46 40.09 -3.17 -13.71
N ARG A 47 39.86 -1.87 -13.47
CA ARG A 47 40.08 -1.20 -12.17
C ARG A 47 38.87 -1.30 -11.24
N THR A 48 37.68 -1.40 -11.80
CA THR A 48 36.41 -1.48 -11.04
C THR A 48 36.00 -2.95 -10.91
N PRO A 49 35.73 -3.46 -9.70
CA PRO A 49 35.08 -4.76 -9.53
C PRO A 49 33.65 -4.72 -10.12
N GLY A 50 33.27 -5.80 -10.81
CA GLY A 50 31.94 -5.96 -11.41
C GLY A 50 31.70 -5.18 -12.72
N LEU A 51 30.45 -4.76 -12.93
CA LEU A 51 29.99 -4.03 -14.12
C LEU A 51 30.34 -2.54 -14.05
N ARG A 52 30.62 -1.93 -15.20
CA ARG A 52 30.75 -0.48 -15.36
C ARG A 52 29.38 0.17 -15.50
N ARG A 53 29.29 1.46 -15.19
CA ARG A 53 28.06 2.26 -15.38
C ARG A 53 27.57 2.21 -16.83
N GLU A 54 28.49 2.31 -17.78
CA GLU A 54 28.18 2.25 -19.21
C GLU A 54 27.61 0.88 -19.62
N GLU A 55 28.13 -0.21 -19.04
CA GLU A 55 27.67 -1.57 -19.31
C GLU A 55 26.24 -1.77 -18.81
N VAL A 56 25.93 -1.34 -17.58
CA VAL A 56 24.56 -1.41 -17.07
C VAL A 56 23.63 -0.47 -17.84
N ALA A 57 24.06 0.75 -18.15
CA ALA A 57 23.27 1.69 -18.93
C ALA A 57 22.88 1.10 -20.30
N GLN A 58 23.82 0.42 -20.96
CA GLN A 58 23.57 -0.30 -22.20
C GLN A 58 22.57 -1.45 -22.01
N LEU A 59 22.76 -2.31 -21.00
CA LEU A 59 21.85 -3.43 -20.70
C LEU A 59 20.42 -2.94 -20.39
N CYS A 60 20.29 -1.79 -19.74
CA CYS A 60 19.00 -1.18 -19.38
C CYS A 60 18.38 -0.33 -20.50
N GLY A 61 19.09 -0.06 -21.60
CA GLY A 61 18.63 0.86 -22.65
C GLY A 61 18.43 2.30 -22.14
N VAL A 62 19.32 2.80 -21.27
CA VAL A 62 19.29 4.17 -20.74
C VAL A 62 20.61 4.88 -21.03
N SER A 63 20.65 6.22 -20.90
CA SER A 63 21.91 6.94 -21.11
C SER A 63 22.90 6.71 -19.95
N PRO A 64 24.21 6.57 -20.22
CA PRO A 64 25.23 6.43 -19.16
C PRO A 64 25.25 7.60 -18.18
N THR A 65 24.98 8.82 -18.68
CA THR A 65 24.88 10.03 -17.86
C THR A 65 23.72 9.94 -16.87
N TRP A 66 22.53 9.52 -17.33
CA TRP A 66 21.36 9.37 -16.48
C TRP A 66 21.57 8.29 -15.42
N TYR A 67 22.14 7.15 -15.80
CA TYR A 67 22.46 6.08 -14.84
C TYR A 67 23.48 6.55 -13.78
N THR A 68 24.46 7.36 -14.20
CA THR A 68 25.42 7.97 -13.27
C THR A 68 24.74 8.92 -12.29
N TRP A 69 23.76 9.71 -12.73
CA TRP A 69 23.00 10.60 -11.85
C TRP A 69 22.15 9.86 -10.83
N ILE A 70 21.53 8.74 -11.23
CA ILE A 70 20.85 7.83 -10.29
C ILE A 70 21.83 7.35 -9.22
N GLU A 71 22.98 6.81 -9.62
CA GLU A 71 23.96 6.30 -8.65
C GLU A 71 24.50 7.39 -7.71
N GLN A 72 24.48 8.65 -8.13
CA GLN A 72 24.90 9.79 -7.32
C GLN A 72 23.80 10.35 -6.42
N GLY A 73 22.60 9.78 -6.44
CA GLY A 73 21.45 10.29 -5.68
C GLY A 73 20.96 11.66 -6.12
N ARG A 74 21.25 12.06 -7.36
CA ARG A 74 20.72 13.32 -7.91
C ARG A 74 19.21 13.21 -8.11
N PRO A 75 18.46 14.32 -8.01
CA PRO A 75 17.03 14.34 -8.27
C PRO A 75 16.76 14.07 -9.76
N VAL A 76 16.47 12.81 -10.09
CA VAL A 76 16.08 12.36 -11.43
C VAL A 76 14.82 11.52 -11.32
N SER A 77 13.91 11.66 -12.27
CA SER A 77 12.72 10.81 -12.34
C SER A 77 13.12 9.44 -12.92
N ALA A 78 12.97 8.40 -12.11
CA ALA A 78 13.12 7.01 -12.54
C ALA A 78 11.73 6.42 -12.75
N SER A 79 11.35 6.22 -14.02
CA SER A 79 10.08 5.57 -14.33
C SER A 79 10.09 4.11 -13.89
N ALA A 80 8.90 3.55 -13.60
CA ALA A 80 8.74 2.15 -13.26
C ALA A 80 9.35 1.21 -14.32
N ASP A 81 9.23 1.54 -15.61
CA ASP A 81 9.85 0.77 -16.70
C ASP A 81 11.38 0.82 -16.67
N ALA A 82 11.96 1.99 -16.35
CA ALA A 82 13.41 2.12 -16.24
C ALA A 82 13.94 1.29 -15.06
N LEU A 83 13.25 1.33 -13.91
CA LEU A 83 13.57 0.50 -12.74
C LEU A 83 13.40 -0.99 -13.04
N ALA A 84 12.35 -1.37 -13.78
CA ALA A 84 12.12 -2.74 -14.19
C ALA A 84 13.29 -3.29 -15.03
N ARG A 85 13.81 -2.48 -15.98
CA ARG A 85 14.99 -2.83 -16.79
C ARG A 85 16.27 -2.88 -15.96
N ILE A 86 16.44 -1.96 -15.01
CA ILE A 86 17.57 -1.98 -14.05
C ILE A 86 17.56 -3.27 -13.23
N ALA A 87 16.41 -3.65 -12.68
CA ALA A 87 16.28 -4.87 -11.90
C ALA A 87 16.63 -6.13 -12.72
N VAL A 88 16.24 -6.18 -14.01
CA VAL A 88 16.61 -7.28 -14.92
C VAL A 88 18.11 -7.27 -15.22
N ALA A 89 18.67 -6.11 -15.58
CA ALA A 89 20.09 -5.98 -15.94
C ALA A 89 21.03 -6.31 -14.77
N LEU A 90 20.61 -5.98 -13.54
CA LEU A 90 21.33 -6.30 -12.31
C LEU A 90 21.00 -7.70 -11.75
N GLN A 91 20.16 -8.47 -12.44
CA GLN A 91 19.73 -9.82 -12.02
C GLN A 91 19.22 -9.85 -10.58
N LEU A 92 18.44 -8.84 -10.18
CA LEU A 92 17.91 -8.74 -8.83
C LEU A 92 16.97 -9.90 -8.53
N SER A 93 17.11 -10.47 -7.35
CA SER A 93 16.11 -11.38 -6.79
C SER A 93 14.78 -10.66 -6.59
N ARG A 94 13.70 -11.42 -6.32
CA ARG A 94 12.38 -10.85 -6.05
C ARG A 94 12.40 -9.83 -4.90
N ALA A 95 13.08 -10.14 -3.81
CA ALA A 95 13.16 -9.25 -2.64
C ALA A 95 13.96 -7.97 -2.94
N GLU A 96 15.07 -8.10 -3.68
CA GLU A 96 15.88 -6.94 -4.10
C GLU A 96 15.13 -6.05 -5.09
N ARG A 97 14.35 -6.65 -6.00
CA ARG A 97 13.49 -5.91 -6.93
C ARG A 97 12.40 -5.14 -6.18
N ALA A 98 11.70 -5.77 -5.24
CA ALA A 98 10.71 -5.07 -4.41
C ALA A 98 11.35 -3.88 -3.67
N TYR A 99 12.52 -4.08 -3.06
CA TYR A 99 13.23 -3.01 -2.36
C TYR A 99 13.70 -1.87 -3.29
N LEU A 100 14.12 -2.18 -4.53
CA LEU A 100 14.44 -1.16 -5.53
C LEU A 100 13.25 -0.23 -5.82
N PHE A 101 12.06 -0.81 -5.98
CA PHE A 101 10.82 -0.09 -6.27
C PHE A 101 10.36 0.75 -5.07
N GLU A 102 10.50 0.23 -3.85
CA GLU A 102 10.26 0.97 -2.60
C GLU A 102 11.17 2.21 -2.48
N LEU A 103 12.49 2.05 -2.68
CA LEU A 103 13.44 3.16 -2.62
C LEU A 103 13.15 4.27 -3.64
N ALA A 104 12.56 3.91 -4.78
CA ALA A 104 12.18 4.85 -5.82
C ALA A 104 10.75 5.39 -5.69
N ALA A 105 9.98 4.91 -4.70
CA ALA A 105 8.55 5.19 -4.55
C ALA A 105 7.76 4.90 -5.85
N GLN A 106 8.06 3.78 -6.51
CA GLN A 106 7.41 3.34 -7.75
C GLN A 106 6.79 1.96 -7.56
N ARG A 107 5.75 1.63 -8.33
CA ARG A 107 5.18 0.27 -8.37
C ARG A 107 5.92 -0.56 -9.41
N ASP A 108 6.22 -1.81 -9.06
CA ASP A 108 6.74 -2.77 -10.01
C ASP A 108 5.67 -3.17 -11.05
N PRO A 109 5.88 -2.90 -12.35
CA PRO A 109 4.93 -3.32 -13.39
C PRO A 109 4.78 -4.84 -13.54
N ALA A 110 5.78 -5.60 -13.08
CA ALA A 110 5.81 -7.05 -13.19
C ALA A 110 5.28 -7.75 -11.94
N GLU A 111 5.09 -7.04 -10.82
CA GLU A 111 4.42 -7.65 -9.66
C GLU A 111 2.93 -7.82 -9.96
N PRO A 112 2.40 -9.05 -9.82
CA PRO A 112 0.96 -9.27 -9.92
C PRO A 112 0.24 -8.34 -8.94
N ASP A 113 -0.90 -7.78 -9.36
CA ASP A 113 -1.72 -7.03 -8.43
C ASP A 113 -2.14 -7.95 -7.28
N PRO A 114 -1.71 -7.72 -6.02
CA PRO A 114 -2.06 -8.62 -4.92
C PRO A 114 -3.58 -8.70 -4.72
N ALA A 115 -4.31 -7.64 -5.11
CA ALA A 115 -5.76 -7.58 -5.11
C ALA A 115 -6.42 -8.47 -6.18
N ALA A 116 -5.67 -8.96 -7.19
CA ALA A 116 -6.16 -9.93 -8.16
C ALA A 116 -6.13 -11.37 -7.62
N ALA A 117 -5.41 -11.62 -6.52
CA ALA A 117 -5.42 -12.90 -5.83
C ALA A 117 -6.45 -12.90 -4.69
N ASP A 118 -7.09 -14.05 -4.49
CA ASP A 118 -8.00 -14.26 -3.36
C ASP A 118 -7.31 -13.93 -2.03
N ALA A 119 -8.08 -13.40 -1.08
CA ALA A 119 -7.57 -13.16 0.27
C ALA A 119 -7.10 -14.49 0.90
N PRO A 120 -5.92 -14.56 1.53
CA PRO A 120 -5.45 -15.79 2.15
C PRO A 120 -6.46 -16.26 3.22
N ALA A 121 -6.88 -17.52 3.16
CA ALA A 121 -7.88 -18.06 4.10
C ALA A 121 -7.45 -17.87 5.56
N THR A 122 -6.17 -18.11 5.85
CA THR A 122 -5.59 -17.92 7.19
C THR A 122 -5.70 -16.47 7.69
N LEU A 123 -5.65 -15.49 6.78
CA LEU A 123 -5.83 -14.08 7.11
C LEU A 123 -7.29 -13.79 7.44
N LEU A 124 -8.23 -14.33 6.67
CA LEU A 124 -9.66 -14.18 6.94
C LEU A 124 -10.05 -14.82 8.28
N GLU A 125 -9.48 -15.99 8.61
CA GLU A 125 -9.70 -16.67 9.88
C GLU A 125 -9.23 -15.88 11.10
N THR A 126 -8.25 -14.97 10.95
CA THR A 126 -7.77 -14.14 12.08
C THR A 126 -8.87 -13.32 12.74
N VAL A 127 -9.93 -12.98 12.00
CA VAL A 127 -11.05 -12.22 12.54
C VAL A 127 -11.75 -12.95 13.70
N GLN A 128 -11.74 -14.29 13.68
CA GLN A 128 -12.35 -15.12 14.71
C GLN A 128 -11.53 -15.15 16.01
N LEU A 129 -10.26 -14.77 15.96
CA LEU A 129 -9.38 -14.70 17.13
C LEU A 129 -9.58 -13.41 17.93
N VAL A 130 -10.26 -12.41 17.36
CA VAL A 130 -10.44 -11.09 17.97
C VAL A 130 -11.65 -11.11 18.93
N ASN A 131 -11.41 -10.84 20.21
CA ASN A 131 -12.44 -10.74 21.24
C ASN A 131 -13.13 -9.35 21.27
N ALA A 132 -13.52 -8.84 20.11
CA ALA A 132 -14.20 -7.56 19.89
C ALA A 132 -14.86 -7.60 18.50
N PRO A 133 -15.84 -6.73 18.16
CA PRO A 133 -16.36 -6.67 16.79
C PRO A 133 -15.22 -6.45 15.80
N ALA A 134 -15.05 -7.38 14.87
CA ALA A 134 -14.00 -7.33 13.87
C ALA A 134 -14.46 -7.83 12.49
N TYR A 135 -13.92 -7.23 11.44
CA TYR A 135 -14.20 -7.59 10.05
C TYR A 135 -13.04 -7.21 9.12
N VAL A 136 -12.91 -7.95 8.01
CA VAL A 136 -11.92 -7.72 6.97
C VAL A 136 -12.60 -7.11 5.76
N LEU A 137 -12.08 -5.98 5.27
CA LEU A 137 -12.51 -5.36 4.02
C LEU A 137 -11.51 -5.59 2.91
N ASP A 138 -12.01 -5.77 1.68
CA ASP A 138 -11.21 -5.70 0.47
C ASP A 138 -10.96 -4.26 0.00
N ARG A 139 -10.37 -4.14 -1.20
CA ARG A 139 -10.08 -2.88 -1.87
C ARG A 139 -11.33 -2.05 -2.20
N GLN A 140 -12.45 -2.70 -2.49
CA GLN A 140 -13.75 -2.07 -2.77
C GLN A 140 -14.58 -1.88 -1.49
N TRP A 141 -14.04 -2.22 -0.32
CA TRP A 141 -14.70 -2.22 0.98
C TRP A 141 -15.88 -3.19 1.06
N ASN A 142 -15.80 -4.32 0.36
CA ASN A 142 -16.61 -5.50 0.64
C ASN A 142 -16.08 -6.21 1.88
N ALA A 143 -16.96 -6.58 2.80
CA ALA A 143 -16.60 -7.44 3.92
C ALA A 143 -16.36 -8.87 3.41
N LEU A 144 -15.12 -9.35 3.57
CA LEU A 144 -14.69 -10.69 3.18
C LEU A 144 -14.84 -11.70 4.31
N ALA A 145 -14.66 -11.25 5.55
CA ALA A 145 -14.83 -12.05 6.76
C ALA A 145 -15.20 -11.15 7.94
N TRP A 146 -15.96 -11.69 8.90
CA TRP A 146 -16.35 -10.99 10.12
C TRP A 146 -16.63 -12.01 11.22
N ASN A 147 -16.54 -11.57 12.48
CA ASN A 147 -16.90 -12.41 13.62
C ASN A 147 -18.34 -12.16 14.08
N GLU A 148 -18.84 -13.04 14.96
CA GLU A 148 -20.20 -12.96 15.49
C GLU A 148 -20.50 -11.61 16.16
N ARG A 149 -19.53 -11.04 16.90
CA ARG A 149 -19.66 -9.73 17.55
C ARG A 149 -19.84 -8.59 16.54
N ALA A 150 -19.23 -8.68 15.35
CA ALA A 150 -19.46 -7.73 14.28
C ALA A 150 -20.81 -7.94 13.61
N ALA A 151 -21.25 -9.18 13.40
CA ALA A 151 -22.59 -9.46 12.90
C ALA A 151 -23.68 -8.92 13.84
N ASP A 152 -23.51 -9.11 15.15
CA ASP A 152 -24.40 -8.60 16.18
C ASP A 152 -24.48 -7.07 16.16
N LEU A 153 -23.33 -6.38 16.05
CA LEU A 153 -23.30 -4.92 16.06
C LEU A 153 -23.85 -4.30 14.77
N PHE A 154 -23.48 -4.84 13.61
CA PHE A 154 -23.77 -4.27 12.30
C PHE A 154 -25.02 -4.89 11.65
N VAL A 155 -26.16 -4.68 12.32
CA VAL A 155 -27.49 -5.09 11.85
C VAL A 155 -27.86 -4.37 10.55
N GLY A 156 -28.34 -5.13 9.57
CA GLY A 156 -28.61 -4.69 8.20
C GLY A 156 -27.39 -4.72 7.28
N TRP A 157 -26.22 -5.17 7.75
CA TRP A 157 -25.00 -5.27 6.93
C TRP A 157 -24.29 -6.62 7.04
N LEU A 158 -23.89 -7.01 8.25
CA LEU A 158 -23.08 -8.22 8.49
C LEU A 158 -23.89 -9.39 9.04
N ASP A 159 -25.11 -9.12 9.51
CA ASP A 159 -26.10 -10.14 9.79
C ASP A 159 -26.69 -10.72 8.48
N GLY A 160 -27.36 -11.87 8.56
CA GLY A 160 -28.15 -12.42 7.46
C GLY A 160 -27.39 -12.62 6.13
N THR A 161 -28.02 -12.23 5.02
CA THR A 161 -27.52 -12.43 3.63
C THR A 161 -27.54 -11.12 2.82
N HIS A 162 -27.17 -10.00 3.45
CA HIS A 162 -27.14 -8.67 2.82
C HIS A 162 -25.97 -8.50 1.85
N ASP A 163 -26.01 -7.43 1.04
CA ASP A 163 -24.83 -6.95 0.32
C ASP A 163 -23.73 -6.59 1.34
N ARG A 164 -22.51 -7.07 1.10
CA ARG A 164 -21.39 -6.95 2.04
C ARG A 164 -20.56 -5.69 1.85
N ASN A 165 -20.93 -4.81 0.93
CA ASN A 165 -20.22 -3.57 0.68
C ASN A 165 -20.59 -2.49 1.72
N LEU A 166 -19.58 -2.03 2.46
CA LEU A 166 -19.76 -1.01 3.50
C LEU A 166 -20.35 0.30 2.96
N LEU A 167 -19.94 0.73 1.77
CA LEU A 167 -20.44 1.98 1.19
C LEU A 167 -21.89 1.83 0.75
N ARG A 168 -22.26 0.72 0.11
CA ARG A 168 -23.68 0.48 -0.22
C ARG A 168 -24.54 0.48 1.04
N PHE A 169 -24.18 -0.31 2.05
CA PHE A 169 -24.87 -0.27 3.33
C PHE A 169 -25.02 1.17 3.85
N THR A 170 -23.93 1.93 3.95
CA THR A 170 -23.95 3.29 4.51
C THR A 170 -24.85 4.25 3.72
N PHE A 171 -24.85 4.16 2.39
CA PHE A 171 -25.43 5.19 1.52
C PHE A 171 -26.79 4.83 0.92
N THR A 172 -27.16 3.54 0.89
CA THR A 172 -28.40 3.06 0.27
C THR A 172 -29.35 2.39 1.26
N GLU A 173 -28.86 1.82 2.36
CA GLU A 173 -29.72 1.11 3.31
C GLU A 173 -30.25 2.04 4.42
N PRO A 174 -31.58 2.08 4.68
CA PRO A 174 -32.15 2.87 5.77
C PRO A 174 -31.60 2.49 7.14
N ALA A 175 -31.31 1.20 7.35
CA ALA A 175 -30.76 0.67 8.60
C ALA A 175 -29.44 1.35 9.00
N ALA A 176 -28.63 1.81 8.04
CA ALA A 176 -27.39 2.52 8.33
C ALA A 176 -27.64 3.89 9.00
N ARG A 177 -28.73 4.58 8.65
CA ARG A 177 -29.09 5.87 9.27
C ARG A 177 -29.63 5.71 10.68
N GLU A 178 -30.25 4.57 10.97
CA GLU A 178 -30.72 4.24 12.32
C GLU A 178 -29.55 3.82 13.21
N LEU A 179 -28.66 2.97 12.68
CA LEU A 179 -27.52 2.41 13.40
C LEU A 179 -26.42 3.43 13.66
N ILE A 180 -26.05 4.25 12.68
CA ILE A 180 -24.87 5.15 12.77
C ILE A 180 -25.27 6.47 13.42
N VAL A 181 -24.69 6.78 14.59
CA VAL A 181 -24.85 8.09 15.23
C VAL A 181 -24.13 9.15 14.40
N ASP A 182 -24.79 10.30 14.20
CA ASP A 182 -24.32 11.37 13.33
C ASP A 182 -23.91 10.85 11.94
N TRP A 183 -24.85 10.12 11.32
CA TRP A 183 -24.67 9.48 10.02
C TRP A 183 -24.09 10.44 8.97
N GLU A 184 -24.50 11.71 8.94
CA GLU A 184 -24.05 12.65 7.92
C GLU A 184 -22.53 12.91 8.02
N THR A 185 -22.04 13.15 9.24
CA THR A 185 -20.60 13.32 9.49
C THR A 185 -19.84 12.04 9.16
N ARG A 186 -20.36 10.88 9.56
CA ARG A 186 -19.69 9.60 9.32
C ARG A 186 -19.65 9.24 7.83
N ALA A 187 -20.76 9.44 7.12
CA ALA A 187 -20.87 9.18 5.68
C ALA A 187 -19.93 10.09 4.89
N ARG A 188 -19.87 11.39 5.20
CA ARG A 188 -18.90 12.33 4.59
C ARG A 188 -17.47 11.84 4.76
N ARG A 189 -17.10 11.42 5.98
CA ARG A 189 -15.78 10.88 6.28
C ARG A 189 -15.50 9.58 5.52
N LEU A 190 -16.45 8.65 5.43
CA LEU A 190 -16.28 7.40 4.68
C LEU A 190 -16.04 7.66 3.18
N ALA A 191 -16.72 8.64 2.58
CA ALA A 191 -16.49 9.03 1.20
C ALA A 191 -15.06 9.60 0.99
N ALA A 192 -14.60 10.46 1.91
CA ALA A 192 -13.25 11.01 1.88
C ALA A 192 -12.16 9.93 2.06
N GLU A 193 -12.35 9.03 3.02
CA GLU A 193 -11.47 7.88 3.29
C GLU A 193 -11.41 6.94 2.08
N PHE A 194 -12.56 6.63 1.45
CA PHE A 194 -12.59 5.78 0.26
C PHE A 194 -11.91 6.45 -0.94
N ARG A 195 -12.05 7.77 -1.11
CA ARG A 195 -11.32 8.52 -2.16
C ARG A 195 -9.81 8.38 -2.00
N ALA A 196 -9.31 8.59 -0.78
CA ALA A 196 -7.89 8.46 -0.49
C ALA A 196 -7.37 7.04 -0.77
N ASP A 197 -8.14 6.03 -0.34
CA ASP A 197 -7.78 4.62 -0.50
C ASP A 197 -7.85 4.15 -1.96
N SER A 198 -8.78 4.70 -2.74
CA SER A 198 -9.03 4.32 -4.14
C SER A 198 -8.20 5.07 -5.18
N ILE A 199 -7.48 6.13 -4.80
CA ILE A 199 -6.81 7.06 -5.75
C ILE A 199 -5.93 6.36 -6.79
N ARG A 200 -5.23 5.29 -6.38
CA ARG A 200 -4.32 4.54 -7.24
C ARG A 200 -5.02 3.62 -8.25
N HIS A 201 -6.33 3.45 -8.14
CA HIS A 201 -7.13 2.51 -8.92
C HIS A 201 -8.55 3.04 -9.23
N LEU A 202 -8.72 4.37 -9.26
CA LEU A 202 -9.98 5.02 -9.64
C LEU A 202 -10.43 4.65 -11.05
N SER A 203 -9.47 4.34 -11.94
CA SER A 203 -9.74 3.96 -13.33
C SER A 203 -10.04 2.46 -13.51
N ASP A 204 -9.93 1.65 -12.47
CA ASP A 204 -10.20 0.22 -12.55
C ASP A 204 -11.72 0.00 -12.64
N ALA A 205 -12.16 -0.94 -13.49
CA ALA A 205 -13.58 -1.17 -13.75
C ALA A 205 -14.42 -1.43 -12.48
N PRO A 206 -13.97 -2.25 -11.49
CA PRO A 206 -14.75 -2.47 -10.27
C PRO A 206 -14.94 -1.21 -9.42
N THR A 207 -13.89 -0.40 -9.29
CA THR A 207 -13.90 0.84 -8.51
C THR A 207 -14.79 1.89 -9.15
N ARG A 208 -14.62 2.10 -10.47
CA ARG A 208 -15.45 3.03 -11.24
C ARG A 208 -16.93 2.63 -11.15
N GLY A 209 -17.24 1.35 -11.36
CA GLY A 209 -18.62 0.85 -11.28
C GLY A 209 -19.28 1.08 -9.91
N LEU A 210 -18.53 0.90 -8.82
CA LEU A 210 -19.03 1.20 -7.47
C LEU A 210 -19.32 2.70 -7.29
N ILE A 211 -18.40 3.58 -7.69
CA ILE A 211 -18.56 5.03 -7.59
C ILE A 211 -19.75 5.50 -8.43
N ASP A 212 -19.87 5.03 -9.67
CA ASP A 212 -20.97 5.40 -10.58
C ASP A 212 -22.33 4.96 -10.01
N THR A 213 -22.39 3.75 -9.47
CA THR A 213 -23.60 3.22 -8.83
C THR A 213 -23.99 4.06 -7.61
N LEU A 214 -23.06 4.34 -6.70
CA LEU A 214 -23.34 5.11 -5.48
C LEU A 214 -23.69 6.57 -5.80
N THR A 215 -23.03 7.17 -6.80
CA THR A 215 -23.31 8.54 -7.24
C THR A 215 -24.71 8.65 -7.86
N SER A 216 -25.18 7.64 -8.57
CA SER A 216 -26.52 7.66 -9.18
C SER A 216 -27.65 7.26 -8.22
N THR A 217 -27.35 6.54 -7.14
CA THR A 217 -28.35 6.01 -6.20
C THR A 217 -28.43 6.77 -4.87
N SER A 218 -27.45 7.62 -4.54
CA SER A 218 -27.42 8.35 -3.27
C SER A 218 -26.97 9.80 -3.45
N ASP A 219 -27.91 10.75 -3.33
CA ASP A 219 -27.62 12.19 -3.37
C ASP A 219 -26.56 12.60 -2.35
N ALA A 220 -26.57 11.96 -1.18
CA ALA A 220 -25.58 12.22 -0.15
C ALA A 220 -24.18 11.78 -0.59
N PHE A 221 -24.05 10.57 -1.17
CA PHE A 221 -22.78 10.12 -1.72
C PHE A 221 -22.31 11.05 -2.84
N ALA A 222 -23.19 11.40 -3.79
CA ALA A 222 -22.85 12.30 -4.89
C ALA A 222 -22.30 13.65 -4.38
N ARG A 223 -22.97 14.23 -3.38
CA ARG A 223 -22.55 15.50 -2.75
C ARG A 223 -21.21 15.37 -2.03
N PHE A 224 -20.99 14.34 -1.23
CA PHE A 224 -19.72 14.14 -0.53
C PHE A 224 -18.60 13.74 -1.48
N TRP A 225 -18.91 13.00 -2.54
CA TRP A 225 -17.95 12.65 -3.59
C TRP A 225 -17.59 13.85 -4.48
N ALA A 226 -18.47 14.84 -4.63
CA ALA A 226 -18.17 16.08 -5.34
C ALA A 226 -17.28 17.05 -4.53
N SER A 227 -17.32 16.98 -3.18
CA SER A 227 -16.54 17.87 -2.30
C SER A 227 -15.02 17.78 -2.47
N GLN A 228 -14.51 16.66 -2.99
CA GLN A 228 -13.08 16.35 -3.11
C GLN A 228 -12.31 16.35 -1.77
N ASP A 229 -12.99 16.30 -0.62
CA ASP A 229 -12.37 16.17 0.69
C ASP A 229 -11.48 14.92 0.81
N VAL A 230 -10.22 15.06 1.20
CA VAL A 230 -9.33 13.92 1.43
C VAL A 230 -9.10 13.78 2.93
N GLY A 231 -9.37 12.60 3.47
CA GLY A 231 -9.14 12.28 4.87
C GLY A 231 -8.47 10.93 4.99
N GLU A 232 -7.43 10.85 5.82
CA GLU A 232 -6.86 9.55 6.18
C GLU A 232 -7.89 8.76 7.01
N ARG A 233 -7.94 7.44 6.79
CA ARG A 233 -8.69 6.52 7.64
C ARG A 233 -7.93 6.30 8.95
N GLU A 234 -7.79 7.36 9.72
CA GLU A 234 -7.44 7.26 11.12
C GLU A 234 -8.62 6.61 11.83
N GLY A 235 -8.35 5.77 12.82
CA GLY A 235 -9.37 5.07 13.58
C GLY A 235 -10.24 6.01 14.41
N GLY A 236 -10.26 5.75 15.71
CA GLY A 236 -10.88 6.60 16.71
C GLY A 236 -12.36 6.34 16.90
N ARG A 237 -12.97 7.19 17.72
CA ARG A 237 -14.30 7.00 18.28
C ARG A 237 -15.37 6.75 17.23
N ARG A 238 -16.19 5.73 17.47
CA ARG A 238 -17.37 5.33 16.71
C ARG A 238 -18.52 5.13 17.67
N GLU A 239 -19.68 5.58 17.26
CA GLU A 239 -20.89 5.48 18.05
C GLU A 239 -22.00 4.87 17.22
N PHE A 240 -22.72 3.95 17.83
CA PHE A 240 -23.80 3.22 17.18
C PHE A 240 -25.02 3.18 18.09
N ASN A 241 -26.21 3.29 17.51
CA ASN A 241 -27.49 3.00 18.17
C ASN A 241 -27.85 1.55 17.89
N HIS A 242 -27.30 0.63 18.68
CA HIS A 242 -27.58 -0.79 18.54
C HIS A 242 -29.05 -1.08 18.91
N PRO A 243 -29.81 -1.85 18.10
CA PRO A 243 -31.24 -2.05 18.33
C PRO A 243 -31.61 -2.66 19.68
N ARG A 244 -30.72 -3.47 20.27
CA ARG A 244 -30.95 -4.13 21.57
C ARG A 244 -30.27 -3.42 22.74
N ASP A 245 -29.06 -2.93 22.54
CA ASP A 245 -28.22 -2.39 23.62
C ASP A 245 -28.24 -0.85 23.70
N GLY A 246 -28.95 -0.19 22.79
CA GLY A 246 -28.99 1.27 22.70
C GLY A 246 -27.65 1.85 22.23
N ARG A 247 -27.31 3.05 22.70
CA ARG A 247 -26.10 3.74 22.28
C ARG A 247 -24.85 3.05 22.84
N VAL A 248 -23.97 2.61 21.95
CA VAL A 248 -22.69 1.97 22.25
C VAL A 248 -21.55 2.75 21.59
N VAL A 249 -20.39 2.76 22.24
CA VAL A 249 -19.20 3.52 21.83
C VAL A 249 -18.01 2.58 21.72
N TYR A 250 -17.21 2.77 20.67
CA TYR A 250 -16.00 2.01 20.41
C TYR A 250 -14.90 2.92 19.86
N ASP A 251 -13.65 2.56 20.10
CA ASP A 251 -12.52 3.06 19.32
C ASP A 251 -12.20 2.11 18.17
N GLN A 252 -12.24 2.63 16.95
CA GLN A 252 -11.87 1.86 15.76
C GLN A 252 -10.36 1.83 15.63
N ILE A 253 -9.81 0.66 15.33
CA ILE A 253 -8.41 0.47 14.89
C ILE A 253 -8.43 -0.26 13.55
N THR A 254 -7.56 0.15 12.63
CA THR A 254 -7.43 -0.47 11.31
C THR A 254 -6.02 -1.01 11.13
N PHE A 255 -5.90 -2.28 10.77
CA PHE A 255 -4.63 -2.94 10.46
C PHE A 255 -4.56 -3.27 8.97
N LYS A 256 -3.40 -3.05 8.37
CA LYS A 256 -3.09 -3.49 7.01
C LYS A 256 -2.07 -4.62 7.06
N PRO A 257 -2.35 -5.80 6.48
CA PRO A 257 -1.36 -6.86 6.36
C PRO A 257 -0.21 -6.42 5.45
N ALA A 258 1.04 -6.65 5.88
CA ALA A 258 2.24 -6.16 5.18
C ALA A 258 2.35 -6.59 3.70
N HIS A 259 1.78 -7.74 3.34
CA HIS A 259 1.80 -8.26 1.96
C HIS A 259 0.45 -8.17 1.24
N ARG A 260 -0.55 -7.55 1.87
CA ARG A 260 -1.92 -7.38 1.36
C ARG A 260 -2.50 -6.06 1.82
N GLU A 261 -1.86 -4.94 1.47
CA GLU A 261 -2.32 -3.60 1.85
C GLU A 261 -3.67 -3.20 1.24
N ASP A 262 -4.13 -3.96 0.24
CA ASP A 262 -5.47 -3.90 -0.31
C ASP A 262 -6.53 -4.32 0.71
N LEU A 263 -6.18 -5.23 1.63
CA LEU A 263 -7.03 -5.72 2.70
C LEU A 263 -6.90 -4.88 3.97
N LYS A 264 -7.99 -4.80 4.73
CA LYS A 264 -8.04 -4.04 5.99
C LYS A 264 -8.77 -4.84 7.05
N LEU A 265 -8.07 -5.20 8.13
CA LEU A 265 -8.72 -5.71 9.33
C LEU A 265 -9.14 -4.53 10.20
N VAL A 266 -10.44 -4.43 10.46
CA VAL A 266 -11.02 -3.41 11.32
C VAL A 266 -11.42 -4.06 12.64
N VAL A 267 -11.04 -3.44 13.75
CA VAL A 267 -11.40 -3.88 15.11
C VAL A 267 -12.02 -2.70 15.86
N LEU A 268 -13.10 -2.95 16.59
CA LEU A 268 -13.79 -1.97 17.43
C LEU A 268 -13.57 -2.30 18.90
N VAL A 269 -12.67 -1.58 19.57
CA VAL A 269 -12.36 -1.79 20.99
C VAL A 269 -13.36 -0.99 21.82
N ARG A 270 -13.98 -1.62 22.82
CA ARG A 270 -14.94 -0.94 23.70
C ARG A 270 -14.17 -0.02 24.65
N GLU A 271 -14.68 1.20 24.84
CA GLU A 271 -14.23 2.12 25.90
C GLU A 271 -14.55 1.55 27.29
#